data_AF-A0A0Q4BDJ3-F1
#
_entry.id   AF-A0A0Q4BDJ3-F1
#
_cell.length_a   1.000
_cell.length_b   1.000
_cell.length_c   1.000
_cell.angle_alpha   90.00
_cell.angle_beta   90.00
_cell.angle_gamma   90.00
#
_symmetry.space_group_name_H-M   'P 1'
#
loop_
_entity.id
_entity.type
_entity.pdbx_description
1 polymer ?
#
loop_
_entity_poly.entity_id
_entity_poly.type
_entity_poly.pdbx_seq_one_letter_code
_entity_poly.pdbx_strand_id
1 'polypeptide(L)'
;MEMRWATHIRISNEVMGRLDILLNKRERDALREGVIAPDKMHEIAPHQYPHHYGKAEVIARYINSARAKYIQGDLLRAYFDLGIVLHYIQDSYTSYPSFLPRHQEWEEWIDNCKYVSQIEDVIQTKINDRTMKHRCSHLAKQLEADVQGRDSTIWIATLNNQKKDQQSIAYPSVDYNLGFRASYAVAKSILGPKNHPPLDISLADIRDRFEEKMYRSEDESSRRLIQLIEERDALVKKLVPTNDFIGRIKNWFARRKIDRANRNATSAKMEYFQRAHLKKIVAQYSYETDMLTTRHSGWFVYQVPALDPGSVPTALVDIWEASQELNMSAAEVEATMSNQGLAIYQVEGSRLMKRTDLNKQSSSEARPTT
;
A
#
# COMPACT_ATOMS: atom_id res chain seq x y z
N MET A 1 -16.15 -29.29 -33.65
CA MET A 1 -14.84 -29.56 -34.26
C MET A 1 -13.87 -28.69 -33.50
N GLU A 2 -12.97 -29.35 -32.80
CA GLU A 2 -12.65 -29.07 -31.40
C GLU A 2 -11.16 -28.72 -31.39
N MET A 3 -10.79 -27.45 -31.16
CA MET A 3 -9.44 -27.14 -30.68
C MET A 3 -9.39 -27.75 -29.29
N ARG A 4 -9.04 -29.04 -29.23
CA ARG A 4 -9.30 -29.87 -28.05
C ARG A 4 -8.50 -29.27 -26.92
N TRP A 5 -9.17 -29.03 -25.80
CA TRP A 5 -8.66 -28.61 -24.49
C TRP A 5 -7.27 -29.13 -24.12
N ALA A 6 -6.85 -30.27 -24.70
CA ALA A 6 -5.49 -30.80 -24.72
C ALA A 6 -4.38 -29.74 -24.89
N THR A 7 -4.44 -28.83 -25.87
CA THR A 7 -3.36 -27.83 -26.03
C THR A 7 -3.31 -26.85 -24.86
N HIS A 8 -4.45 -26.34 -24.41
CA HIS A 8 -4.53 -25.45 -23.25
C HIS A 8 -4.05 -26.14 -21.95
N ILE A 9 -4.47 -27.39 -21.75
CA ILE A 9 -4.05 -28.21 -20.62
C ILE A 9 -2.54 -28.48 -20.67
N ARG A 10 -1.99 -28.78 -21.86
CA ARG A 10 -0.56 -29.02 -22.06
C ARG A 10 0.27 -27.79 -21.72
N ILE A 11 -0.09 -26.61 -22.24
CA ILE A 11 0.57 -25.35 -21.88
C ILE A 11 0.49 -25.09 -20.38
N SER A 12 -0.69 -25.25 -19.78
CA SER A 12 -0.89 -25.01 -18.35
C SER A 12 -0.06 -25.96 -17.47
N ASN A 13 0.03 -27.23 -17.83
CA ASN A 13 0.88 -28.21 -17.14
C ASN A 13 2.37 -27.87 -17.26
N GLU A 14 2.83 -27.49 -18.46
CA GLU A 14 4.23 -27.06 -18.64
C GLU A 14 4.53 -25.81 -17.81
N VAL A 15 3.62 -24.85 -17.75
CA VAL A 15 3.77 -23.65 -16.91
C VAL A 15 3.95 -24.03 -15.44
N MET A 16 3.10 -24.89 -14.90
CA MET A 16 3.24 -25.36 -13.50
C MET A 16 4.56 -26.10 -13.28
N GLY A 17 4.96 -26.96 -14.23
CA GLY A 17 6.23 -27.70 -14.15
C GLY A 17 7.45 -26.78 -14.18
N ARG A 18 7.44 -25.74 -15.01
CA ARG A 18 8.55 -24.77 -15.12
C ARG A 18 8.65 -23.82 -13.92
N LEU A 19 7.55 -23.61 -13.22
CA LEU A 19 7.51 -22.88 -11.96
C LEU A 19 7.85 -23.76 -10.75
N ASP A 20 8.12 -25.06 -10.96
CA ASP A 20 8.37 -26.04 -9.90
C ASP A 20 7.21 -26.14 -8.88
N ILE A 21 5.98 -26.01 -9.37
CA ILE A 21 4.76 -26.06 -8.54
C ILE A 21 4.18 -27.48 -8.55
N LEU A 22 4.30 -28.15 -7.42
CA LEU A 22 3.75 -29.48 -7.21
C LEU A 22 2.27 -29.42 -6.82
N LEU A 23 1.39 -29.66 -7.80
CA LEU A 23 -0.06 -29.73 -7.56
C LEU A 23 -0.47 -31.11 -7.07
N ASN A 24 -1.22 -31.14 -5.96
CA ASN A 24 -1.95 -32.33 -5.57
C ASN A 24 -3.09 -32.63 -6.58
N LYS A 25 -3.70 -33.82 -6.48
CA LYS A 25 -4.73 -34.25 -7.44
C LYS A 25 -5.88 -33.24 -7.56
N ARG A 26 -6.40 -32.75 -6.43
CA ARG A 26 -7.55 -31.82 -6.43
C ARG A 26 -7.19 -30.47 -7.02
N GLU A 27 -5.99 -29.95 -6.75
CA GLU A 27 -5.50 -28.69 -7.31
C GLU A 27 -5.29 -28.80 -8.82
N ARG A 28 -4.73 -29.92 -9.28
CA ARG A 28 -4.57 -30.21 -10.71
C ARG A 28 -5.92 -30.32 -11.42
N ASP A 29 -6.87 -31.00 -10.81
CA ASP A 29 -8.23 -31.13 -11.34
C ASP A 29 -8.91 -29.74 -11.40
N ALA A 30 -8.74 -28.90 -10.37
CA ALA A 30 -9.26 -27.54 -10.36
C ALA A 30 -8.65 -26.66 -11.45
N LEU A 31 -7.31 -26.69 -11.63
CA LEU A 31 -6.64 -25.98 -12.72
C LEU A 31 -7.18 -26.43 -14.08
N ARG A 32 -7.28 -27.75 -14.29
CA ARG A 32 -7.79 -28.33 -15.53
C ARG A 32 -9.22 -27.90 -15.81
N GLU A 33 -10.11 -27.95 -14.82
CA GLU A 33 -11.50 -27.51 -14.97
C GLU A 33 -11.58 -26.01 -15.30
N GLY A 34 -10.73 -25.19 -14.68
CA GLY A 34 -10.63 -23.76 -14.99
C GLY A 34 -10.19 -23.51 -16.44
N VAL A 35 -9.20 -24.25 -16.92
CA VAL A 35 -8.66 -24.13 -18.28
C VAL A 35 -9.72 -24.45 -19.36
N ILE A 36 -10.65 -25.38 -19.08
CA ILE A 36 -11.67 -25.81 -20.05
C ILE A 36 -13.02 -25.11 -19.88
N ALA A 37 -13.24 -24.44 -18.74
CA ALA A 37 -14.51 -23.80 -18.43
C ALA A 37 -14.95 -22.76 -19.48
N PRO A 38 -14.07 -21.89 -20.02
CA PRO A 38 -14.49 -20.90 -21.02
C PRO A 38 -15.07 -21.54 -22.29
N ASP A 39 -14.48 -22.64 -22.77
CA ASP A 39 -14.99 -23.39 -23.93
C ASP A 39 -16.32 -24.09 -23.62
N LYS A 40 -16.46 -24.71 -22.45
CA LYS A 40 -17.74 -25.31 -22.02
C LYS A 40 -18.85 -24.28 -21.97
N MET A 41 -18.55 -23.05 -21.52
CA MET A 41 -19.53 -21.96 -21.50
C MET A 41 -19.93 -21.51 -22.91
N HIS A 42 -19.04 -21.63 -23.89
CA HIS A 42 -19.35 -21.31 -25.29
C HIS A 42 -20.39 -22.25 -25.90
N GLU A 43 -20.31 -23.56 -25.60
CA GLU A 43 -21.31 -24.54 -26.06
C GLU A 43 -22.74 -24.15 -25.67
N ILE A 44 -22.87 -23.45 -24.54
CA ILE A 44 -24.16 -23.00 -23.99
C ILE A 44 -24.56 -21.62 -24.57
N ALA A 45 -23.60 -20.77 -24.93
CA ALA A 45 -23.85 -19.40 -25.41
C ALA A 45 -22.94 -18.99 -26.61
N PRO A 46 -23.25 -19.46 -27.83
CA PRO A 46 -22.35 -19.36 -28.98
C PRO A 46 -22.11 -17.94 -29.52
N HIS A 47 -23.00 -16.98 -29.24
CA HIS A 47 -22.92 -15.61 -29.79
C HIS A 47 -21.82 -14.71 -29.17
N GLN A 48 -20.99 -15.22 -28.25
CA GLN A 48 -19.96 -14.43 -27.56
C GLN A 48 -18.56 -14.47 -28.20
N TYR A 49 -18.46 -14.85 -29.48
CA TYR A 49 -17.21 -14.95 -30.24
C TYR A 49 -16.81 -13.62 -30.91
N PRO A 50 -15.52 -13.22 -30.97
CA PRO A 50 -14.30 -13.94 -30.56
C PRO A 50 -14.04 -14.00 -29.03
N HIS A 51 -13.42 -15.10 -28.59
CA HIS A 51 -13.24 -15.45 -27.17
C HIS A 51 -12.18 -14.66 -26.39
N HIS A 52 -11.24 -13.99 -27.05
CA HIS A 52 -10.12 -13.28 -26.38
C HIS A 52 -10.11 -11.77 -26.64
N TYR A 53 -10.63 -11.30 -27.77
CA TYR A 53 -10.64 -9.87 -28.08
C TYR A 53 -11.65 -9.12 -27.21
N GLY A 54 -11.22 -8.01 -26.60
CA GLY A 54 -12.06 -7.20 -25.72
C GLY A 54 -12.41 -7.86 -24.38
N LYS A 55 -11.71 -8.93 -23.97
CA LYS A 55 -11.91 -9.61 -22.68
C LYS A 55 -10.95 -9.14 -21.58
N ALA A 56 -10.25 -8.02 -21.78
CA ALA A 56 -9.29 -7.50 -20.82
C ALA A 56 -9.87 -7.37 -19.40
N GLU A 57 -11.12 -6.92 -19.27
CA GLU A 57 -11.81 -6.82 -17.98
C GLU A 57 -12.08 -8.18 -17.34
N VAL A 58 -12.46 -9.19 -18.14
CA VAL A 58 -12.70 -10.56 -17.67
C VAL A 58 -11.38 -11.19 -17.19
N ILE A 59 -10.32 -11.04 -17.97
CA ILE A 59 -8.96 -11.47 -17.63
C ILE A 59 -8.52 -10.81 -16.32
N ALA A 60 -8.63 -9.48 -16.22
CA ALA A 60 -8.28 -8.73 -15.01
C ALA A 60 -9.05 -9.21 -13.78
N ARG A 61 -10.37 -9.46 -13.91
CA ARG A 61 -11.20 -9.97 -12.82
C ARG A 61 -10.71 -11.33 -12.32
N TYR A 62 -10.42 -12.27 -13.22
CA TYR A 62 -9.93 -13.59 -12.81
C TYR A 62 -8.49 -13.56 -12.29
N ILE A 63 -7.62 -12.68 -12.81
CA ILE A 63 -6.28 -12.43 -12.25
C ILE A 63 -6.37 -11.98 -10.80
N ASN A 64 -7.19 -10.95 -10.53
CA ASN A 64 -7.38 -10.43 -9.19
C ASN A 64 -7.97 -11.47 -8.25
N SER A 65 -8.97 -12.23 -8.72
CA SER A 65 -9.62 -13.28 -7.95
C SER A 65 -8.66 -14.45 -7.64
N ALA A 66 -7.90 -14.92 -8.63
CA ALA A 66 -6.90 -15.97 -8.46
C ALA A 66 -5.84 -15.57 -7.43
N ARG A 67 -5.30 -14.34 -7.54
CA ARG A 67 -4.31 -13.82 -6.59
C ARG A 67 -4.86 -13.70 -5.18
N ALA A 68 -6.06 -13.14 -5.01
CA ALA A 68 -6.69 -12.98 -3.71
C ALA A 68 -6.91 -14.34 -3.01
N LYS A 69 -7.45 -15.33 -3.73
CA LYS A 69 -7.64 -16.70 -3.24
C LYS A 69 -6.32 -17.38 -2.89
N TYR A 70 -5.29 -17.19 -3.71
CA TYR A 70 -3.95 -17.72 -3.45
C TYR A 70 -3.35 -17.13 -2.16
N ILE A 71 -3.46 -15.82 -1.96
CA ILE A 71 -3.02 -15.14 -0.73
C ILE A 71 -3.75 -15.74 0.48
N GLN A 72 -5.07 -15.88 0.40
CA GLN A 72 -5.94 -16.44 1.45
C GLN A 72 -5.73 -17.95 1.72
N GLY A 73 -5.04 -18.66 0.83
CA GLY A 73 -4.83 -20.11 0.95
C GLY A 73 -5.97 -20.97 0.40
N ASP A 74 -6.96 -20.39 -0.29
CA ASP A 74 -7.98 -21.13 -1.05
C ASP A 74 -7.40 -21.60 -2.39
N LEU A 75 -6.46 -22.55 -2.32
CA LEU A 75 -5.66 -22.99 -3.46
C LEU A 75 -6.51 -23.59 -4.59
N LEU A 76 -7.55 -24.36 -4.26
CA LEU A 76 -8.42 -24.97 -5.28
C LEU A 76 -9.09 -23.90 -6.15
N ARG A 77 -9.69 -22.88 -5.52
CA ARG A 77 -10.32 -21.81 -6.29
C ARG A 77 -9.31 -20.90 -6.95
N ALA A 78 -8.13 -20.71 -6.36
CA ALA A 78 -7.05 -19.95 -6.98
C ALA A 78 -6.58 -20.60 -8.29
N TYR A 79 -6.37 -21.92 -8.29
CA TYR A 79 -5.97 -22.67 -9.47
C TYR A 79 -7.07 -22.76 -10.53
N PHE A 80 -8.34 -22.88 -10.13
CA PHE A 80 -9.46 -22.80 -11.05
C PHE A 80 -9.50 -21.44 -11.78
N ASP A 81 -9.44 -20.34 -11.04
CA ASP A 81 -9.44 -19.00 -11.64
C ASP A 81 -8.19 -18.76 -12.51
N LEU A 82 -7.02 -19.22 -12.05
CA LEU A 82 -5.79 -19.19 -12.85
C LEU A 82 -5.98 -19.95 -14.16
N GLY A 83 -6.61 -21.12 -14.14
CA GLY A 83 -6.91 -21.89 -15.33
C GLY A 83 -7.70 -21.09 -16.37
N ILE A 84 -8.71 -20.34 -15.91
CA ILE A 84 -9.50 -19.45 -16.79
C ILE A 84 -8.64 -18.33 -17.37
N VAL A 85 -7.76 -17.72 -16.57
CA VAL A 85 -6.80 -16.71 -17.05
C VAL A 85 -5.89 -17.30 -18.12
N LEU A 86 -5.31 -18.47 -17.86
CA LEU A 86 -4.40 -19.15 -18.78
C LEU A 86 -5.10 -19.50 -20.10
N HIS A 87 -6.34 -19.96 -20.04
CA HIS A 87 -7.16 -20.20 -21.22
C HIS A 87 -7.22 -18.94 -22.11
N TYR A 88 -7.68 -17.81 -21.58
CA TYR A 88 -7.84 -16.58 -22.37
C TYR A 88 -6.52 -16.05 -22.93
N ILE A 89 -5.44 -16.14 -22.15
CA ILE A 89 -4.10 -15.80 -22.63
C ILE A 89 -3.74 -16.68 -23.81
N GLN A 90 -3.79 -18.00 -23.64
CA GLN A 90 -3.43 -18.96 -24.68
C GLN A 90 -4.25 -18.71 -25.94
N ASP A 91 -5.56 -18.51 -25.81
CA ASP A 91 -6.47 -18.21 -26.90
C ASP A 91 -6.04 -17.00 -27.74
N SER A 92 -5.56 -15.94 -27.09
CA SER A 92 -5.08 -14.75 -27.82
C SER A 92 -3.89 -15.05 -28.73
N TYR A 93 -3.06 -16.04 -28.38
CA TYR A 93 -1.88 -16.42 -29.14
C TYR A 93 -2.14 -17.62 -30.06
N THR A 94 -2.79 -18.67 -29.59
CA THR A 94 -2.86 -19.96 -30.29
C THR A 94 -4.12 -20.16 -31.10
N SER A 95 -5.17 -19.36 -30.90
CA SER A 95 -6.44 -19.60 -31.59
C SER A 95 -6.45 -18.97 -32.97
N TYR A 96 -7.09 -19.64 -33.94
CA TYR A 96 -7.27 -19.16 -35.30
C TYR A 96 -8.76 -19.23 -35.66
N PRO A 97 -9.39 -18.15 -36.14
CA PRO A 97 -10.84 -18.13 -36.32
C PRO A 97 -11.36 -19.24 -37.24
N SER A 98 -12.42 -19.92 -36.81
CA SER A 98 -12.98 -21.09 -37.50
C SER A 98 -13.55 -20.81 -38.89
N PHE A 99 -13.93 -19.56 -39.16
CA PHE A 99 -14.43 -19.12 -40.47
C PHE A 99 -13.30 -18.82 -41.49
N LEU A 100 -12.04 -18.84 -41.05
CA LEU A 100 -10.90 -18.60 -41.94
C LEU A 100 -10.45 -19.91 -42.60
N PRO A 101 -9.95 -19.85 -43.86
CA PRO A 101 -9.40 -21.03 -44.51
C PRO A 101 -8.21 -21.57 -43.70
N ARG A 102 -8.01 -22.88 -43.70
CA ARG A 102 -6.90 -23.57 -42.98
C ARG A 102 -7.01 -23.61 -41.46
N HIS A 103 -8.17 -23.32 -40.88
CA HIS A 103 -8.39 -23.47 -39.44
C HIS A 103 -8.02 -24.87 -38.91
N GLN A 104 -8.46 -25.95 -39.59
CA GLN A 104 -8.10 -27.31 -39.18
C GLN A 104 -6.59 -27.57 -39.23
N GLU A 105 -5.92 -27.18 -40.33
CA GLU A 105 -4.45 -27.30 -40.46
C GLU A 105 -3.73 -26.56 -39.33
N TRP A 106 -4.24 -25.39 -38.95
CA TRP A 106 -3.68 -24.58 -37.87
C TRP A 106 -3.75 -25.31 -36.52
N GLU A 107 -4.92 -25.86 -36.18
CA GLU A 107 -5.11 -26.63 -34.94
C GLU A 107 -4.13 -27.80 -34.88
N GLU A 108 -4.00 -28.55 -35.98
CA GLU A 108 -3.04 -29.66 -36.09
C GLU A 108 -1.59 -29.19 -35.92
N TRP A 109 -1.19 -28.06 -36.50
CA TRP A 109 0.17 -27.55 -36.34
C TRP A 109 0.47 -27.12 -34.91
N ILE A 110 -0.47 -26.43 -34.26
CA ILE A 110 -0.35 -26.03 -32.85
C ILE A 110 -0.25 -27.27 -31.95
N ASP A 111 -1.06 -28.30 -32.20
CA ASP A 111 -1.02 -29.55 -31.45
C ASP A 111 0.33 -30.27 -31.60
N ASN A 112 1.01 -30.11 -32.73
CA ASN A 112 2.34 -30.69 -32.97
C ASN A 112 3.52 -29.78 -32.55
N CYS A 113 3.28 -28.57 -32.05
CA CYS A 113 4.33 -27.67 -31.60
C CYS A 113 5.04 -28.19 -30.33
N LYS A 114 6.33 -27.86 -30.22
CA LYS A 114 7.19 -28.17 -29.06
C LYS A 114 7.63 -26.89 -28.37
N TYR A 115 7.88 -26.97 -27.07
CA TYR A 115 8.50 -25.89 -26.31
C TYR A 115 9.94 -25.67 -26.76
N VAL A 116 10.34 -24.41 -26.87
CA VAL A 116 11.72 -24.02 -27.20
C VAL A 116 12.31 -23.15 -26.10
N SER A 117 13.57 -23.38 -25.78
CA SER A 117 14.31 -22.56 -24.80
C SER A 117 14.64 -21.17 -25.36
N GLN A 118 15.06 -21.09 -26.63
CA GLN A 118 15.42 -19.86 -27.32
C GLN A 118 14.37 -19.52 -28.38
N ILE A 119 13.38 -18.69 -28.01
CA ILE A 119 12.30 -18.32 -28.94
C ILE A 119 12.80 -17.43 -30.08
N GLU A 120 13.85 -16.66 -29.84
CA GLU A 120 14.44 -15.77 -30.85
C GLU A 120 14.92 -16.57 -32.07
N ASP A 121 15.54 -17.73 -31.88
CA ASP A 121 15.98 -18.60 -32.97
C ASP A 121 14.80 -19.06 -33.84
N VAL A 122 13.67 -19.41 -33.22
CA VAL A 122 12.45 -19.79 -33.93
C VAL A 122 11.86 -18.60 -34.69
N ILE A 123 11.84 -17.41 -34.09
CA ILE A 123 11.38 -16.19 -34.75
C ILE A 123 12.25 -15.88 -35.98
N GLN A 124 13.58 -15.97 -35.83
CA GLN A 124 14.50 -15.66 -36.93
C GLN A 124 14.45 -16.67 -38.08
N THR A 125 14.19 -17.94 -37.78
CA THR A 125 14.17 -19.03 -38.77
C THR A 125 12.81 -19.25 -39.42
N LYS A 126 11.70 -18.99 -38.71
CA LYS A 126 10.35 -19.28 -39.22
C LYS A 126 9.65 -18.10 -39.87
N ILE A 127 9.96 -16.88 -39.44
CA ILE A 127 9.35 -15.67 -39.98
C ILE A 127 10.25 -15.13 -41.08
N ASN A 128 9.72 -14.81 -42.26
CA ASN A 128 10.51 -14.16 -43.32
C ASN A 128 10.32 -12.64 -43.31
N ASP A 129 9.13 -12.17 -42.93
CA ASP A 129 8.83 -10.74 -42.87
C ASP A 129 9.59 -10.03 -41.74
N ARG A 130 10.36 -9.00 -42.10
CA ARG A 130 11.22 -8.27 -41.16
C ARG A 130 10.42 -7.53 -40.09
N THR A 131 9.28 -6.96 -40.46
CA THR A 131 8.42 -6.21 -39.52
C THR A 131 7.85 -7.15 -38.47
N MET A 132 7.34 -8.30 -38.90
CA MET A 132 6.80 -9.34 -38.03
C MET A 132 7.89 -9.94 -37.14
N LYS A 133 9.10 -10.20 -37.67
CA LYS A 133 10.26 -10.62 -36.86
C LYS A 133 10.50 -9.64 -35.71
N HIS A 134 10.71 -8.35 -36.03
CA HIS A 134 10.99 -7.33 -35.02
C HIS A 134 9.89 -7.25 -33.97
N ARG A 135 8.62 -7.35 -34.39
CA ARG A 135 7.49 -7.35 -33.48
C ARG A 135 7.46 -8.58 -32.57
N CYS A 136 7.58 -9.79 -33.11
CA CYS A 136 7.61 -11.02 -32.31
C CYS A 136 8.80 -11.05 -31.35
N SER A 137 9.99 -10.60 -31.78
CA SER A 137 11.16 -10.47 -30.93
C SER A 137 10.94 -9.44 -29.82
N HIS A 138 10.31 -8.30 -30.12
CA HIS A 138 9.96 -7.31 -29.09
C HIS A 138 8.98 -7.86 -28.06
N LEU A 139 7.94 -8.55 -28.52
CA LEU A 139 6.96 -9.20 -27.68
C LEU A 139 7.60 -10.29 -26.79
N ALA A 140 8.46 -11.14 -27.37
CA ALA A 140 9.19 -12.15 -26.62
C ALA A 140 10.02 -11.53 -25.48
N LYS A 141 10.73 -10.42 -25.75
CA LYS A 141 11.51 -9.69 -24.73
C LYS A 141 10.63 -9.10 -23.63
N GLN A 142 9.45 -8.57 -23.96
CA GLN A 142 8.51 -8.07 -22.96
C GLN A 142 7.99 -9.20 -22.05
N LEU A 143 7.73 -10.39 -22.61
CA LEU A 143 7.29 -11.55 -21.86
C LEU A 143 8.39 -12.20 -20.99
N GLU A 144 9.67 -11.89 -21.26
CA GLU A 144 10.82 -12.32 -20.46
C GLU A 144 11.10 -11.40 -19.25
N ALA A 145 10.50 -10.21 -19.21
CA ALA A 145 10.66 -9.29 -18.08
C ALA A 145 10.16 -9.92 -16.78
N ASP A 146 10.76 -9.52 -15.63
CA ASP A 146 10.23 -9.93 -14.34
C ASP A 146 8.97 -9.14 -14.01
N VAL A 147 7.82 -9.79 -14.21
CA VAL A 147 6.50 -9.17 -14.06
C VAL A 147 6.05 -9.35 -12.63
N GLN A 148 5.88 -8.24 -11.93
CA GLN A 148 5.35 -8.23 -10.56
C GLN A 148 4.26 -7.16 -10.42
N GLY A 149 3.31 -7.42 -9.53
CA GLY A 149 2.22 -6.50 -9.22
C GLY A 149 1.02 -6.64 -10.15
N ARG A 150 -0.11 -6.09 -9.70
CA ARG A 150 -1.41 -6.23 -10.37
C ARG A 150 -1.41 -5.70 -11.80
N ASP A 151 -1.03 -4.43 -11.97
CA ASP A 151 -1.21 -3.73 -13.23
C ASP A 151 -0.27 -4.28 -14.32
N SER A 152 1.00 -4.57 -13.98
CA SER A 152 1.94 -5.21 -14.89
C SER A 152 1.49 -6.62 -15.30
N THR A 153 0.88 -7.38 -14.38
CA THR A 153 0.36 -8.71 -14.68
C THR A 153 -0.80 -8.66 -15.67
N ILE A 154 -1.74 -7.73 -15.46
CA ILE A 154 -2.86 -7.50 -16.38
C ILE A 154 -2.36 -7.04 -17.75
N TRP A 155 -1.38 -6.12 -17.76
CA TRP A 155 -0.78 -5.63 -19.01
C TRP A 155 -0.17 -6.78 -19.82
N ILE A 156 0.63 -7.66 -19.20
CA ILE A 156 1.21 -8.84 -19.87
C ILE A 156 0.13 -9.80 -20.36
N ALA A 157 -0.89 -10.07 -19.53
CA ALA A 157 -1.98 -10.96 -19.88
C ALA A 157 -2.80 -10.47 -21.09
N THR A 158 -2.75 -9.17 -21.38
CA THR A 158 -3.52 -8.52 -22.46
C THR A 158 -2.62 -7.94 -23.56
N LEU A 159 -1.33 -8.24 -23.51
CA LEU A 159 -0.31 -7.66 -24.39
C LEU A 159 -0.56 -7.99 -25.87
N ASN A 160 -1.09 -9.18 -26.15
CA ASN A 160 -1.45 -9.60 -27.49
C ASN A 160 -2.91 -9.24 -27.82
N ASN A 161 -3.15 -7.96 -28.12
CA ASN A 161 -4.48 -7.43 -28.45
C ASN A 161 -4.79 -7.47 -29.96
N GLN A 162 -4.22 -8.40 -30.71
CA GLN A 162 -4.41 -8.46 -32.15
C GLN A 162 -5.52 -9.41 -32.56
N LYS A 163 -6.42 -8.90 -33.40
CA LYS A 163 -7.41 -9.73 -34.10
C LYS A 163 -6.70 -10.44 -35.25
N LYS A 164 -6.72 -11.77 -35.25
CA LYS A 164 -6.25 -12.55 -36.41
C LYS A 164 -7.21 -12.41 -37.58
N ASP A 165 -6.66 -12.16 -38.76
CA ASP A 165 -7.37 -12.07 -40.04
C ASP A 165 -6.82 -13.07 -41.08
N GLN A 166 -7.33 -13.03 -42.32
CA GLN A 166 -6.88 -13.90 -43.41
C GLN A 166 -5.39 -13.73 -43.77
N GLN A 167 -4.81 -12.56 -43.51
CA GLN A 167 -3.40 -12.26 -43.79
C GLN A 167 -2.51 -12.57 -42.59
N SER A 168 -3.11 -12.75 -41.42
CA SER A 168 -2.49 -13.21 -40.19
C SER A 168 -2.25 -14.72 -40.19
N ILE A 169 -1.70 -15.27 -41.29
CA ILE A 169 -1.14 -16.63 -41.23
C ILE A 169 0.01 -16.55 -40.26
N ALA A 170 -0.30 -16.87 -39.01
CA ALA A 170 0.61 -16.74 -37.91
C ALA A 170 1.62 -17.91 -37.98
N TYR A 171 2.59 -17.90 -37.09
CA TYR A 171 3.67 -18.87 -37.12
C TYR A 171 3.42 -19.82 -35.94
N PRO A 172 2.81 -21.01 -36.14
CA PRO A 172 2.28 -21.83 -35.03
C PRO A 172 3.30 -22.07 -33.92
N SER A 173 4.55 -22.36 -34.29
CA SER A 173 5.63 -22.56 -33.32
C SER A 173 6.00 -21.30 -32.54
N VAL A 174 5.90 -20.12 -33.14
CA VAL A 174 6.14 -18.83 -32.47
C VAL A 174 4.97 -18.50 -31.57
N ASP A 175 3.74 -18.55 -32.09
CA ASP A 175 2.50 -18.29 -31.34
C ASP A 175 2.37 -19.19 -30.11
N TYR A 176 2.59 -20.49 -30.29
CA TYR A 176 2.57 -21.47 -29.20
C TYR A 176 3.55 -21.12 -28.08
N ASN A 177 4.78 -20.77 -28.44
CA ASN A 177 5.82 -20.44 -27.47
C ASN A 177 5.63 -19.05 -26.84
N LEU A 178 5.06 -18.08 -27.56
CA LEU A 178 4.65 -16.79 -27.00
C LEU A 178 3.48 -16.95 -26.02
N GLY A 179 2.47 -17.75 -26.37
CA GLY A 179 1.33 -18.06 -25.50
C GLY A 179 1.76 -18.77 -24.22
N PHE A 180 2.71 -19.72 -24.34
CA PHE A 180 3.35 -20.33 -23.18
C PHE A 180 4.09 -19.30 -22.31
N ARG A 181 4.90 -18.41 -22.88
CA ARG A 181 5.66 -17.39 -22.13
C ARG A 181 4.75 -16.39 -21.42
N ALA A 182 3.69 -15.94 -22.08
CA ALA A 182 2.70 -15.06 -21.46
C ALA A 182 1.97 -15.77 -20.31
N SER A 183 1.56 -17.02 -20.52
CA SER A 183 0.96 -17.87 -19.47
C SER A 183 1.91 -18.03 -18.29
N TYR A 184 3.19 -18.29 -18.55
CA TYR A 184 4.22 -18.46 -17.55
C TYR A 184 4.44 -17.17 -16.74
N ALA A 185 4.62 -16.03 -17.40
CA ALA A 185 4.84 -14.74 -16.73
C ALA A 185 3.66 -14.37 -15.80
N VAL A 186 2.43 -14.58 -16.27
CA VAL A 186 1.22 -14.29 -15.48
C VAL A 186 1.07 -15.25 -14.30
N ALA A 187 1.25 -16.56 -14.53
CA ALA A 187 1.20 -17.55 -13.45
C ALA A 187 2.30 -17.30 -12.41
N LYS A 188 3.52 -16.96 -12.83
CA LYS A 188 4.64 -16.60 -11.96
C LYS A 188 4.28 -15.43 -11.06
N SER A 189 3.66 -14.39 -11.60
CA SER A 189 3.26 -13.21 -10.84
C SER A 189 2.11 -13.51 -9.86
N ILE A 190 1.08 -14.25 -10.30
CA ILE A 190 -0.08 -14.62 -9.47
C ILE A 190 0.32 -15.56 -8.32
N LEU A 191 1.16 -16.55 -8.59
CA LEU A 191 1.59 -17.57 -7.61
C LEU A 191 2.91 -17.19 -6.92
N GLY A 192 3.48 -16.03 -7.25
CA GLY A 192 4.71 -15.52 -6.68
C GLY A 192 4.60 -15.18 -5.18
N PRO A 193 5.68 -14.65 -4.59
CA PRO A 193 5.77 -14.35 -3.16
C PRO A 193 4.55 -13.56 -2.65
N LYS A 194 3.99 -13.97 -1.50
CA LYS A 194 2.87 -13.27 -0.87
C LYS A 194 3.30 -11.95 -0.22
N ASN A 195 4.56 -11.87 0.19
CA ASN A 195 5.11 -10.71 0.91
C ASN A 195 5.93 -9.84 -0.05
N HIS A 196 6.11 -8.58 0.31
CA HIS A 196 6.91 -7.63 -0.48
C HIS A 196 7.84 -6.84 0.44
N PRO A 197 9.03 -7.37 0.77
CA PRO A 197 9.94 -6.74 1.74
C PRO A 197 10.27 -5.26 1.47
N PRO A 198 10.44 -4.80 0.20
CA PRO A 198 10.64 -3.38 -0.05
C PRO A 198 9.46 -2.48 0.37
N LEU A 199 8.23 -3.01 0.35
CA LEU A 199 7.05 -2.29 0.83
C LEU A 199 7.06 -2.21 2.35
N ASP A 200 7.39 -3.31 3.03
CA ASP A 200 7.49 -3.35 4.49
C ASP A 200 8.55 -2.37 5.01
N ILE A 201 9.71 -2.30 4.36
CA ILE A 201 10.77 -1.32 4.66
C ILE A 201 10.25 0.11 4.46
N SER A 202 9.59 0.38 3.33
CA SER A 202 9.04 1.72 3.05
C SER A 202 7.98 2.14 4.08
N LEU A 203 7.15 1.22 4.54
CA LEU A 203 6.15 1.48 5.58
C LEU A 203 6.79 1.76 6.94
N ALA A 204 7.87 1.05 7.29
CA ALA A 204 8.66 1.30 8.49
C ALA A 204 9.33 2.68 8.44
N ASP A 205 9.99 3.02 7.33
CA ASP A 205 10.65 4.32 7.15
C ASP A 205 9.66 5.50 7.26
N ILE A 206 8.46 5.35 6.67
CA ILE A 206 7.39 6.35 6.82
C ILE A 206 7.00 6.47 8.28
N ARG A 207 6.77 5.36 8.99
CA ARG A 207 6.39 5.38 10.40
C ARG A 207 7.44 6.12 11.25
N ASP A 208 8.72 5.77 11.12
CA ASP A 208 9.80 6.35 11.92
C ASP A 208 9.91 7.87 11.69
N ARG A 209 9.79 8.32 10.43
CA ARG A 209 9.78 9.74 10.09
C ARG A 209 8.59 10.48 10.70
N PHE A 210 7.41 9.87 10.73
CA PHE A 210 6.22 10.49 11.32
C PHE A 210 6.26 10.46 12.85
N GLU A 211 6.86 9.43 13.45
CA GLU A 211 7.11 9.37 14.89
C GLU A 211 8.04 10.51 15.33
N GLU A 212 9.16 10.71 14.63
CA GLU A 212 10.05 11.86 14.87
C GLU A 212 9.30 13.20 14.72
N LYS A 213 8.45 13.33 13.70
CA LYS A 213 7.62 14.52 13.48
C LYS A 213 6.66 14.76 14.65
N MET A 214 6.10 13.72 15.27
CA MET A 214 5.25 13.86 16.46
C MET A 214 6.05 14.40 17.65
N TYR A 215 7.24 13.86 17.93
CA TYR A 215 8.10 14.37 19.01
C TYR A 215 8.46 15.85 18.82
N ARG A 216 8.86 16.24 17.60
CA ARG A 216 9.17 17.64 17.28
C ARG A 216 7.95 18.55 17.44
N SER A 217 6.80 18.11 16.94
CA SER A 217 5.55 18.89 17.04
C SER A 217 5.07 19.03 18.48
N GLU A 218 5.28 18.02 19.33
CA GLU A 218 4.97 18.08 20.75
C GLU A 218 5.80 19.16 21.46
N ASP A 219 7.12 19.17 21.22
CA ASP A 219 8.03 20.19 21.74
C ASP A 219 7.66 21.59 21.24
N GLU A 220 7.39 21.76 19.94
CA GLU A 220 6.95 23.05 19.37
C GLU A 220 5.64 23.55 19.96
N SER A 221 4.63 22.68 20.08
CA SER A 221 3.32 23.03 20.66
C SER A 221 3.46 23.42 22.13
N SER A 222 4.30 22.73 22.91
CA SER A 222 4.55 23.06 24.31
C SER A 222 5.26 24.41 24.48
N ARG A 223 6.29 24.68 23.66
CA ARG A 223 7.01 25.98 23.64
C ARG A 223 6.08 27.11 23.27
N ARG A 224 5.19 26.88 22.29
CA ARG A 224 4.21 27.87 21.88
C ARG A 224 3.23 28.21 23.00
N LEU A 225 2.77 27.20 23.75
CA LEU A 225 1.90 27.43 24.90
C LEU A 225 2.61 28.22 26.00
N ILE A 226 3.84 27.83 26.36
CA ILE A 226 4.68 28.57 27.32
C ILE A 226 4.83 30.03 26.91
N GLN A 227 5.22 30.29 25.66
CA GLN A 227 5.42 31.65 25.14
C GLN A 227 4.15 32.49 25.27
N LEU A 228 2.97 31.94 24.94
CA LEU A 228 1.70 32.64 25.07
C LEU A 228 1.35 32.98 26.53
N ILE A 229 1.70 32.10 27.46
CA ILE A 229 1.52 32.33 28.91
C ILE A 229 2.47 33.44 29.38
N GLU A 230 3.75 33.39 29.00
CA GLU A 230 4.75 34.39 29.36
C GLU A 230 4.43 35.78 28.77
N GLU A 231 3.96 35.84 27.52
CA GLU A 231 3.49 37.08 26.88
C GLU A 231 2.31 37.68 27.64
N ARG A 232 1.35 36.86 28.06
CA ARG A 232 0.21 37.29 28.89
C ARG A 232 0.71 37.85 30.22
N ASP A 233 1.60 37.14 30.91
CA ASP A 233 2.10 37.54 32.24
C ASP A 233 2.95 38.81 32.19
N ALA A 234 3.73 38.98 31.13
CA ALA A 234 4.47 40.22 30.88
C ALA A 234 3.53 41.42 30.66
N LEU A 235 2.35 41.22 30.04
CA LEU A 235 1.34 42.28 29.91
C LEU A 235 0.68 42.62 31.25
N VAL A 236 0.41 41.62 32.10
CA VAL A 236 -0.15 41.83 33.45
C VAL A 236 0.82 42.66 34.31
N LYS A 237 2.12 42.36 34.27
CA LYS A 237 3.17 43.10 35.01
C LYS A 237 3.30 44.58 34.59
N LYS A 238 2.82 44.95 33.39
CA LYS A 238 2.88 46.32 32.86
C LYS A 238 1.72 47.22 33.31
N LEU A 239 0.76 46.72 34.08
CA LEU A 239 -0.35 47.52 34.60
C LEU A 239 0.17 48.57 35.61
N VAL A 240 -0.24 49.82 35.45
CA VAL A 240 0.22 50.97 36.25
C VAL A 240 -0.79 51.27 37.37
N PRO A 241 -0.36 51.75 38.56
CA PRO A 241 -1.29 52.16 39.62
C PRO A 241 -2.34 53.19 39.14
N THR A 242 -3.59 53.00 39.54
CA THR A 242 -4.80 53.70 39.03
C THR A 242 -5.08 55.05 39.69
N ASN A 243 -4.04 55.81 40.05
CA ASN A 243 -4.22 57.08 40.77
C ASN A 243 -4.63 58.25 39.87
N ASP A 244 -4.58 58.10 38.53
CA ASP A 244 -4.83 59.20 37.59
C ASP A 244 -5.73 58.79 36.40
N PHE A 245 -6.48 59.74 35.82
CA PHE A 245 -7.45 59.48 34.74
C PHE A 245 -6.79 58.88 33.49
N ILE A 246 -5.59 59.37 33.14
CA ILE A 246 -4.77 58.84 32.04
C ILE A 246 -4.34 57.39 32.32
N GLY A 247 -4.06 57.06 33.59
CA GLY A 247 -3.75 55.69 34.02
C GLY A 247 -4.90 54.72 33.81
N ARG A 248 -6.15 55.16 34.07
CA ARG A 248 -7.36 54.36 33.84
C ARG A 248 -7.55 54.01 32.36
N ILE A 249 -7.35 54.97 31.46
CA ILE A 249 -7.45 54.75 30.01
C ILE A 249 -6.35 53.79 29.53
N LYS A 250 -5.09 54.00 29.93
CA LYS A 250 -3.98 53.09 29.59
C LYS A 250 -4.24 51.66 30.06
N ASN A 251 -4.72 51.50 31.30
CA ASN A 251 -5.07 50.20 31.85
C ASN A 251 -6.26 49.54 31.13
N TRP A 252 -7.23 50.30 30.63
CA TRP A 252 -8.33 49.75 29.83
C TRP A 252 -7.84 49.12 28.53
N PHE A 253 -6.95 49.80 27.79
CA PHE A 253 -6.33 49.23 26.59
C PHE A 253 -5.45 48.01 26.92
N ALA A 254 -4.68 48.08 28.01
CA ALA A 254 -3.86 46.96 28.47
C ALA A 254 -4.71 45.72 28.81
N ARG A 255 -5.83 45.91 29.53
CA ARG A 255 -6.79 44.83 29.85
C ARG A 255 -7.31 44.14 28.60
N ARG A 256 -7.72 44.89 27.57
CA ARG A 256 -8.13 44.29 26.29
C ARG A 256 -7.04 43.42 25.65
N LYS A 257 -5.77 43.84 25.72
CA LYS A 257 -4.64 43.04 25.22
C LYS A 257 -4.42 41.79 26.07
N ILE A 258 -4.49 41.91 27.39
CA ILE A 258 -4.41 40.79 28.33
C ILE A 258 -5.53 39.78 28.06
N ASP A 259 -6.77 40.23 27.88
CA ASP A 259 -7.92 39.36 27.60
C ASP A 259 -7.76 38.59 26.27
N ARG A 260 -7.16 39.22 25.26
CA ARG A 260 -6.82 38.54 24.00
C ARG A 260 -5.70 37.52 24.19
N ALA A 261 -4.63 37.89 24.89
CA ALA A 261 -3.52 36.97 25.19
C ALA A 261 -3.98 35.78 26.03
N ASN A 262 -4.86 36.00 27.01
CA ASN A 262 -5.45 34.95 27.82
C ASN A 262 -6.31 34.00 26.99
N ARG A 263 -7.17 34.52 26.10
CA ARG A 263 -7.95 33.68 25.17
C ARG A 263 -7.05 32.83 24.26
N ASN A 264 -5.97 33.41 23.74
CA ASN A 264 -5.00 32.68 22.92
C ASN A 264 -4.31 31.56 23.73
N ALA A 265 -3.87 31.85 24.97
CA ALA A 265 -3.24 30.85 25.84
C ALA A 265 -4.21 29.73 26.23
N THR A 266 -5.47 30.06 26.54
CA THR A 266 -6.53 29.08 26.82
C THR A 266 -6.81 28.20 25.60
N SER A 267 -6.98 28.77 24.41
CA SER A 267 -7.18 27.99 23.17
C SER A 267 -6.01 27.05 22.91
N ALA A 268 -4.78 27.56 23.02
CA ALA A 268 -3.56 26.76 22.83
C ALA A 268 -3.43 25.65 23.87
N LYS A 269 -3.80 25.90 25.14
CA LYS A 269 -3.87 24.88 26.20
C LYS A 269 -4.84 23.77 25.81
N MET A 270 -6.06 24.13 25.41
CA MET A 270 -7.07 23.16 25.00
C MET A 270 -6.59 22.31 23.82
N GLU A 271 -6.05 22.93 22.76
CA GLU A 271 -5.51 22.23 21.59
C GLU A 271 -4.36 21.29 21.95
N TYR A 272 -3.45 21.76 22.82
CA TYR A 272 -2.29 21.00 23.28
C TYR A 272 -2.71 19.73 24.04
N PHE A 273 -3.57 19.85 25.06
CA PHE A 273 -4.01 18.70 25.85
C PHE A 273 -4.97 17.79 25.07
N GLN A 274 -5.71 18.31 24.10
CA GLN A 274 -6.48 17.49 23.15
C GLN A 274 -5.61 16.80 22.09
N ARG A 275 -4.30 17.08 22.08
CA ARG A 275 -3.29 16.58 21.14
C ARG A 275 -3.67 16.83 19.68
N ALA A 276 -4.27 17.99 19.40
CA ALA A 276 -4.75 18.33 18.06
C ALA A 276 -3.63 18.33 17.01
N HIS A 277 -2.44 18.78 17.39
CA HIS A 277 -1.23 18.75 16.55
C HIS A 277 -0.83 17.32 16.16
N LEU A 278 -0.85 16.37 17.09
CA LEU A 278 -0.50 14.97 16.80
C LEU A 278 -1.57 14.27 15.96
N LYS A 279 -2.86 14.53 16.22
CA LYS A 279 -3.97 14.02 15.38
C LYS A 279 -3.80 14.42 13.91
N LYS A 280 -3.36 15.64 13.65
CA LYS A 280 -3.04 16.11 12.28
C LYS A 280 -1.90 15.32 11.65
N ILE A 281 -0.86 14.98 12.43
CA ILE A 281 0.28 14.18 11.96
C ILE A 281 -0.15 12.74 11.66
N VAL A 282 -0.95 12.13 12.53
CA VAL A 282 -1.52 10.78 12.31
C VAL A 282 -2.41 10.72 11.07
N ALA A 283 -3.20 11.77 10.80
CA ALA A 283 -4.00 11.85 9.58
C ALA A 283 -3.11 11.93 8.32
N GLN A 284 -2.02 12.69 8.37
CA GLN A 284 -1.03 12.76 7.27
C GLN A 284 -0.32 11.41 7.06
N TYR A 285 0.05 10.71 8.14
CA TYR A 285 0.61 9.36 8.09
C TYR A 285 -0.35 8.38 7.41
N SER A 286 -1.63 8.41 7.79
CA SER A 286 -2.67 7.56 7.21
C SER A 286 -2.84 7.81 5.71
N TYR A 287 -2.84 9.07 5.28
CA TYR A 287 -2.91 9.42 3.86
C TYR A 287 -1.70 8.91 3.07
N GLU A 288 -0.49 9.08 3.59
CA GLU A 288 0.72 8.67 2.87
C GLU A 288 0.85 7.15 2.77
N THR A 289 0.50 6.42 3.84
CA THR A 289 0.47 4.96 3.82
C THR A 289 -0.62 4.41 2.91
N ASP A 290 -1.80 5.03 2.85
CA ASP A 290 -2.87 4.66 1.89
C ASP A 290 -2.43 4.86 0.43
N MET A 291 -1.81 6.00 0.12
CA MET A 291 -1.27 6.28 -1.21
C MET A 291 -0.21 5.27 -1.65
N LEU A 292 0.67 4.86 -0.74
CA LEU A 292 1.67 3.83 -1.01
C LEU A 292 1.01 2.46 -1.22
N THR A 293 0.13 2.05 -0.30
CA THR A 293 -0.41 0.69 -0.25
C THR A 293 -1.52 0.41 -1.26
N THR A 294 -2.22 1.42 -1.78
CA THR A 294 -3.29 1.27 -2.77
C THR A 294 -2.87 0.44 -3.99
N ARG A 295 -1.61 0.58 -4.46
CA ARG A 295 -1.08 -0.17 -5.61
C ARG A 295 -0.72 -1.63 -5.29
N HIS A 296 -0.56 -1.94 -4.01
CA HIS A 296 -0.17 -3.26 -3.51
C HIS A 296 -1.37 -4.03 -2.92
N SER A 297 -2.48 -3.33 -2.64
CA SER A 297 -3.69 -3.89 -2.08
C SER A 297 -4.26 -5.02 -2.96
N GLY A 298 -4.56 -6.15 -2.32
CA GLY A 298 -5.02 -7.37 -2.99
C GLY A 298 -3.92 -8.14 -3.73
N TRP A 299 -2.69 -7.62 -3.81
CA TRP A 299 -1.57 -8.29 -4.45
C TRP A 299 -0.52 -8.82 -3.48
N PHE A 300 -0.30 -8.13 -2.36
CA PHE A 300 0.64 -8.56 -1.33
C PHE A 300 0.00 -8.56 0.05
N VAL A 301 0.52 -9.39 0.94
CA VAL A 301 0.27 -9.35 2.37
C VAL A 301 1.27 -8.38 2.98
N TYR A 302 0.76 -7.37 3.66
CA TYR A 302 1.54 -6.37 4.39
C TYR A 302 0.75 -5.92 5.61
N GLN A 303 1.45 -5.32 6.56
CA GLN A 303 0.85 -4.69 7.73
C GLN A 303 1.30 -3.24 7.76
N VAL A 304 0.34 -2.31 7.80
CA VAL A 304 0.64 -0.90 8.06
C VAL A 304 0.93 -0.77 9.56
N PRO A 305 2.15 -0.36 9.97
CA PRO A 305 2.45 -0.18 11.38
C PRO A 305 1.52 0.84 12.02
N ALA A 306 1.06 0.59 13.25
CA ALA A 306 0.27 1.60 13.96
C ALA A 306 1.16 2.79 14.36
N LEU A 307 0.66 4.01 14.16
CA LEU A 307 1.26 5.23 14.68
C LEU A 307 0.40 5.74 15.84
N ASP A 308 0.85 5.47 17.06
CA ASP A 308 0.12 5.83 18.28
C ASP A 308 0.53 7.24 18.77
N PRO A 309 -0.36 8.24 18.76
CA PRO A 309 -0.05 9.54 19.33
C PRO A 309 0.18 9.47 20.85
N GLY A 310 -0.32 8.44 21.53
CA GLY A 310 -0.11 8.18 22.96
C GLY A 310 1.34 7.83 23.33
N SER A 311 2.13 7.32 22.38
CA SER A 311 3.53 6.96 22.62
C SER A 311 4.43 8.17 22.89
N VAL A 312 4.03 9.35 22.42
CA VAL A 312 4.77 10.58 22.66
C VAL A 312 4.37 11.12 24.04
N PRO A 313 5.30 11.27 24.99
CA PRO A 313 4.99 11.84 26.30
C PRO A 313 4.65 13.32 26.17
N THR A 314 3.73 13.82 27.00
CA THR A 314 3.43 15.25 27.05
C THR A 314 4.62 16.01 27.63
N ALA A 315 5.07 17.06 26.93
CA ALA A 315 6.16 17.91 27.41
C ALA A 315 5.75 18.78 28.62
N LEU A 316 4.47 19.08 28.75
CA LEU A 316 3.87 19.78 29.89
C LEU A 316 2.94 18.84 30.66
N VAL A 317 2.99 18.98 31.98
CA VAL A 317 2.15 18.25 32.93
C VAL A 317 1.40 19.22 33.83
N ASP A 318 0.17 18.86 34.18
CA ASP A 318 -0.60 19.61 35.19
C ASP A 318 -0.04 19.29 36.58
N ILE A 319 -0.07 20.26 37.48
CA ILE A 319 0.46 20.10 38.83
C ILE A 319 -0.21 18.98 39.60
N TRP A 320 -1.48 18.68 39.32
CA TRP A 320 -2.19 17.56 39.93
C TRP A 320 -1.65 16.22 39.44
N GLU A 321 -1.36 16.08 38.14
CA GLU A 321 -0.70 14.90 37.57
C GLU A 321 0.69 14.71 38.19
N ALA A 322 1.48 15.79 38.25
CA ALA A 322 2.79 15.79 38.90
C ALA A 322 2.71 15.41 40.40
N SER A 323 1.66 15.83 41.10
CA SER A 323 1.43 15.48 42.51
C SER A 323 1.18 13.98 42.70
N GLN A 324 0.44 13.35 41.78
CA GLN A 324 0.26 11.89 41.79
C GLN A 324 1.56 11.16 41.50
N GLU A 325 2.33 11.62 40.50
CA GLU A 325 3.62 11.00 40.13
C GLU A 325 4.67 11.07 41.26
N LEU A 326 4.69 12.16 42.03
CA LEU A 326 5.64 12.36 43.15
C LEU A 326 5.11 11.90 44.51
N ASN A 327 3.85 11.46 44.61
CA ASN A 327 3.20 11.19 45.90
C ASN A 327 3.28 12.38 46.87
N MET A 328 3.05 13.59 46.34
CA MET A 328 3.06 14.86 47.07
C MET A 328 1.72 15.57 46.90
N SER A 329 1.36 16.46 47.83
CA SER A 329 0.26 17.40 47.59
C SER A 329 0.67 18.44 46.53
N ALA A 330 -0.30 18.99 45.80
CA ALA A 330 -0.03 20.01 44.79
C ALA A 330 0.73 21.23 45.36
N ALA A 331 0.45 21.63 46.61
CA ALA A 331 1.14 22.73 47.28
C ALA A 331 2.61 22.39 47.59
N GLU A 332 2.91 21.15 47.96
CA GLU A 332 4.29 20.69 48.18
C GLU A 332 5.08 20.64 46.87
N VAL A 333 4.45 20.19 45.77
CA VAL A 333 5.06 20.25 44.42
C VAL A 333 5.39 21.71 44.06
N GLU A 334 4.45 22.64 44.24
CA GLU A 334 4.66 24.06 43.96
C GLU A 334 5.80 24.66 44.77
N ALA A 335 5.83 24.38 46.07
CA ALA A 335 6.88 24.85 46.96
C ALA A 335 8.24 24.31 46.54
N THR A 336 8.31 23.02 46.21
CA THR A 336 9.54 22.34 45.77
C THR A 336 10.08 22.97 44.49
N MET A 337 9.22 23.18 43.49
CA MET A 337 9.59 23.82 42.23
C MET A 337 10.05 25.26 42.43
N SER A 338 9.31 26.02 43.25
CA SER A 338 9.65 27.42 43.57
C SER A 338 11.01 27.51 44.29
N ASN A 339 11.29 26.62 45.24
CA ASN A 339 12.55 26.57 45.98
C ASN A 339 13.75 26.26 45.08
N GLN A 340 13.53 25.55 43.98
CA GLN A 340 14.55 25.22 42.99
C GLN A 340 14.62 26.21 41.83
N GLY A 341 13.81 27.26 41.84
CA GLY A 341 13.75 28.25 40.75
C GLY A 341 13.17 27.70 39.45
N LEU A 342 12.42 26.61 39.50
CA LEU A 342 11.76 26.02 38.34
C LEU A 342 10.44 26.76 38.06
N ALA A 343 10.17 27.02 36.78
CA ALA A 343 9.02 27.82 36.38
C ALA A 343 7.71 27.03 36.46
N ILE A 344 6.66 27.67 36.99
CA ILE A 344 5.28 27.19 36.97
C ILE A 344 4.45 28.15 36.11
N TYR A 345 3.73 27.61 35.14
CA TYR A 345 2.94 28.34 34.17
C TYR A 345 1.46 28.25 34.50
N GLN A 346 0.83 29.37 34.87
CA GLN A 346 -0.60 29.37 35.21
C GLN A 346 -1.47 29.65 33.98
N VAL A 347 -2.53 28.89 33.73
CA VAL A 347 -3.49 29.20 32.64
C VAL A 347 -4.87 28.62 32.96
N GLU A 348 -5.86 29.51 33.07
CA GLU A 348 -7.27 29.15 33.32
C GLU A 348 -7.42 28.18 34.52
N GLY A 349 -6.89 28.58 35.68
CA GLY A 349 -6.95 27.78 36.91
C GLY A 349 -5.99 26.59 36.97
N SER A 350 -5.48 26.10 35.83
CA SER A 350 -4.43 25.08 35.81
C SER A 350 -3.06 25.69 36.07
N ARG A 351 -2.19 24.87 36.67
CA ARG A 351 -0.77 25.17 36.87
C ARG A 351 0.02 24.08 36.16
N LEU A 352 0.81 24.50 35.18
CA LEU A 352 1.54 23.63 34.29
C LEU A 352 3.03 23.74 34.58
N MET A 353 3.75 22.65 34.34
CA MET A 353 5.22 22.61 34.44
C MET A 353 5.80 21.71 33.38
N LYS A 354 7.10 21.85 33.09
CA LYS A 354 7.78 20.98 32.14
C LYS A 354 7.99 19.59 32.74
N ARG A 355 7.64 18.53 32.00
CA ARG A 355 7.87 17.15 32.42
C ARG A 355 9.36 16.86 32.66
N THR A 356 10.26 17.52 31.93
CA THR A 356 11.72 17.41 32.17
C THR A 356 12.14 17.88 33.56
N ASP A 357 11.42 18.82 34.15
CA ASP A 357 11.71 19.35 35.48
C ASP A 357 11.11 18.45 36.58
N LEU A 358 9.95 17.82 36.29
CA LEU A 358 9.37 16.76 37.10
C LEU A 358 10.29 15.53 37.19
N ASN A 359 10.78 15.04 36.05
CA ASN A 359 11.66 13.86 35.99
C ASN A 359 12.96 14.03 36.80
N LYS A 360 13.47 15.27 36.91
CA LYS A 360 14.65 15.57 37.74
C LYS A 360 14.36 15.31 39.23
N GLN A 361 13.14 15.57 39.71
CA GLN A 361 12.76 15.31 41.11
C GLN A 361 12.62 13.82 41.39
N SER A 362 11.91 13.10 40.51
CA SER A 362 11.71 11.65 40.69
C SER A 362 13.03 10.90 40.73
N SER A 363 14.06 11.42 40.05
CA SER A 363 15.40 10.85 40.03
C SER A 363 16.24 11.17 41.28
N SER A 364 16.00 12.31 41.95
CA SER A 364 16.78 12.70 43.13
C SER A 364 16.36 11.97 44.41
N GLU A 365 15.12 11.50 44.50
CA GLU A 365 14.63 10.73 45.65
C GLU A 365 15.03 9.23 45.61
N ALA A 366 15.47 8.72 44.45
CA ALA A 366 15.95 7.34 44.30
C ALA A 366 17.34 7.05 44.92
N ARG A 367 17.91 8.01 45.67
CA ARG A 367 19.07 7.78 46.56
C ARG A 367 18.73 8.35 47.94
N PRO A 368 18.32 7.48 48.88
CA PRO A 368 19.34 6.89 49.75
C PRO A 368 19.04 5.42 50.11
N THR A 369 19.93 4.51 49.72
CA THR A 369 20.18 3.30 50.48
C THR A 369 21.61 3.38 51.02
N THR A 370 21.66 3.36 52.35
CA THR A 370 22.84 3.30 53.22
C THR A 370 23.72 2.10 52.95
#